data_AF-A0A535NCA5-F1
#
_entry.id   AF-A0A535NCA5-F1
#
_cell.length_a   1.000
_cell.length_b   1.000
_cell.length_c   1.000
_cell.angle_alpha   90.00
_cell.angle_beta   90.00
_cell.angle_gamma   90.00
#
_symmetry.space_group_name_H-M   'P 1'
#
loop_
_entity.id
_entity.type
_entity.pdbx_description
1 polymer ?
#
loop_
_entity_poly.entity_id
_entity_poly.type
_entity_poly.pdbx_seq_one_letter_code
_entity_poly.pdbx_strand_id
1 'polypeptide(L)'
;ENPRFGIYNNDDTDFSGVHLEEALDEWAETRGRLLDFVRGLSDEDRARTGHHETYGDITVERYLQIALDHDRDHLRGLERVASELAR
;
A
#
# COMPACT_ATOMS: atom_id res chain seq x y z
N GLU A 1 -11.52 -20.10 -0.95
CA GLU A 1 -10.87 -19.74 -2.21
C GLU A 1 -9.45 -19.25 -1.94
N ASN A 2 -8.52 -19.44 -2.89
CA ASN A 2 -7.16 -18.89 -2.88
C ASN A 2 -7.12 -17.80 -3.96
N PRO A 3 -7.29 -16.52 -3.61
CA PRO A 3 -7.43 -15.44 -4.58
C PRO A 3 -6.10 -15.19 -5.31
N ARG A 4 -6.20 -14.84 -6.60
CA ARG A 4 -5.08 -14.40 -7.44
C ARG A 4 -5.20 -12.90 -7.67
N PHE A 5 -4.11 -12.17 -7.47
CA PHE A 5 -4.03 -10.73 -7.70
C PHE A 5 -3.10 -10.46 -8.87
N GLY A 6 -3.58 -9.73 -9.88
CA GLY A 6 -2.75 -9.23 -10.97
C GLY A 6 -1.96 -7.99 -10.58
N ILE A 7 -1.13 -7.50 -11.49
CA ILE A 7 -0.36 -6.25 -11.31
C ILE A 7 -1.30 -5.05 -11.35
N TYR A 8 -1.20 -4.18 -10.34
CA TYR A 8 -1.77 -2.84 -10.37
C TYR A 8 -0.69 -1.83 -10.78
N ASN A 9 -1.00 -0.96 -11.74
CA ASN A 9 -0.19 0.22 -12.07
C ASN A 9 -1.11 1.44 -12.21
N ASN A 10 -0.50 2.62 -12.07
CA ASN A 10 -1.18 3.92 -12.15
C ASN A 10 -0.58 4.81 -13.26
N ASP A 11 0.16 4.24 -14.21
CA ASP A 11 0.91 4.96 -15.24
C ASP A 11 0.01 5.87 -16.10
N ASP A 12 -1.23 5.45 -16.35
CA ASP A 12 -2.23 6.21 -17.12
C ASP A 12 -3.19 7.03 -16.24
N THR A 13 -2.93 7.12 -14.93
CA THR A 13 -3.80 7.88 -14.01
C THR A 13 -3.57 9.37 -14.16
N ASP A 14 -4.63 10.10 -14.47
CA ASP A 14 -4.61 11.56 -14.45
C ASP A 14 -4.68 12.06 -12.99
N PHE A 15 -3.55 12.58 -12.50
CA PHE A 15 -3.47 13.23 -11.19
C PHE A 15 -3.73 14.74 -11.25
N SER A 16 -4.11 15.28 -12.41
CA SER A 16 -4.47 16.69 -12.52
C SER A 16 -5.71 16.99 -11.65
N GLY A 17 -5.61 18.05 -10.85
CA GLY A 17 -6.66 18.41 -9.89
C GLY A 17 -6.62 17.65 -8.56
N VAL A 18 -5.69 16.71 -8.36
CA VAL A 18 -5.47 16.10 -7.05
C VAL A 18 -4.69 17.08 -6.16
N HIS A 19 -5.30 17.46 -5.05
CA HIS A 19 -4.67 18.32 -4.06
C HIS A 19 -3.92 17.50 -3.02
N LEU A 20 -2.72 17.94 -2.65
CA LEU A 20 -1.85 17.20 -1.73
C LEU A 20 -2.52 16.93 -0.38
N GLU A 21 -3.19 17.91 0.20
CA GLU A 21 -3.86 17.77 1.50
C GLU A 21 -4.97 16.73 1.45
N GLU A 22 -5.83 16.79 0.42
CA GLU A 22 -6.89 15.81 0.20
C GLU A 22 -6.35 14.39 -0.03
N ALA A 23 -5.26 14.26 -0.80
CA ALA A 23 -4.63 12.97 -1.04
C ALA A 23 -4.01 12.37 0.24
N LEU A 24 -3.44 13.21 1.11
CA LEU A 24 -2.90 12.76 2.40
C LEU A 24 -4.01 12.33 3.36
N ASP A 25 -5.13 13.06 3.39
CA ASP A 25 -6.31 12.70 4.18
C ASP A 25 -6.90 11.37 3.70
N GLU A 26 -7.12 11.22 2.38
CA GLU A 26 -7.65 9.98 1.80
C GLU A 26 -6.72 8.79 2.06
N TRP A 27 -5.40 8.98 1.96
CA TRP A 27 -4.42 7.95 2.28
C TRP A 27 -4.50 7.55 3.76
N ALA A 28 -4.57 8.52 4.68
CA ALA A 28 -4.65 8.26 6.11
C ALA A 28 -5.94 7.51 6.49
N GLU A 29 -7.08 7.95 5.96
CA GLU A 29 -8.38 7.29 6.17
C GLU A 29 -8.40 5.87 5.61
N THR A 30 -7.86 5.67 4.41
CA THR A 30 -7.81 4.36 3.77
C THR A 30 -6.88 3.41 4.51
N ARG A 31 -5.71 3.90 4.96
CA ARG A 31 -4.79 3.12 5.80
C ARG A 31 -5.44 2.76 7.13
N GLY A 32 -6.17 3.68 7.76
CA GLY A 32 -6.94 3.44 8.98
C GLY A 32 -7.95 2.30 8.81
N ARG A 33 -8.80 2.38 7.78
CA ARG A 33 -9.80 1.35 7.47
C ARG A 33 -9.18 -0.03 7.23
N LEU A 34 -8.05 -0.09 6.52
CA LEU A 34 -7.33 -1.35 6.29
C LEU A 34 -6.81 -1.95 7.61
N LEU A 35 -6.20 -1.12 8.47
CA LEU A 35 -5.66 -1.58 9.75
C LEU A 35 -6.78 -2.08 10.66
N ASP A 36 -7.91 -1.38 10.71
CA ASP A 36 -9.06 -1.80 11.51
C ASP A 36 -9.68 -3.10 10.99
N PHE A 37 -9.77 -3.27 9.67
CA PHE A 37 -10.17 -4.53 9.06
C PHE A 37 -9.25 -5.68 9.48
N VAL A 38 -7.92 -5.51 9.34
CA VAL A 38 -6.96 -6.58 9.68
C VAL A 38 -6.94 -6.88 11.18
N ARG A 39 -7.10 -5.87 12.04
CA ARG A 39 -7.24 -6.06 13.50
C ARG A 39 -8.49 -6.86 13.88
N GLY A 40 -9.53 -6.80 13.06
CA GLY A 40 -10.76 -7.58 13.24
C GLY A 40 -10.64 -9.04 12.79
N LEU A 41 -9.58 -9.43 12.08
CA LEU A 41 -9.38 -10.80 11.62
C LEU A 41 -8.89 -11.71 12.75
N SER A 42 -9.35 -12.96 12.72
CA SER A 42 -8.81 -14.01 13.59
C SER A 42 -7.38 -14.39 13.18
N ASP A 43 -6.64 -15.06 14.08
CA ASP A 43 -5.32 -15.60 13.75
C ASP A 43 -5.39 -16.61 12.60
N GLU A 44 -6.47 -17.39 12.52
CA GLU A 44 -6.71 -18.33 11.41
C GLU A 44 -6.91 -17.57 10.09
N ASP A 45 -7.72 -16.51 10.08
CA ASP A 45 -7.95 -15.70 8.88
C ASP A 45 -6.68 -15.02 8.40
N ARG A 46 -5.87 -14.51 9.33
CA ARG A 46 -4.59 -13.87 9.02
C ARG A 46 -3.55 -14.85 8.46
N ALA A 47 -3.58 -16.09 8.91
CA ALA A 47 -2.71 -17.16 8.43
C ALA A 47 -3.09 -17.68 7.02
N ARG A 48 -4.25 -17.31 6.48
CA ARG A 48 -4.66 -17.71 5.13
C ARG A 48 -3.72 -17.13 4.09
N THR A 49 -3.51 -17.89 3.02
CA THR A 49 -2.64 -17.50 1.91
C THR A 49 -3.42 -17.10 0.66
N GLY A 50 -2.89 -16.12 -0.06
CA GLY A 50 -3.25 -15.77 -1.43
C GLY A 50 -2.02 -15.82 -2.34
N HIS A 51 -2.21 -15.94 -3.66
CA HIS A 51 -1.10 -15.97 -4.62
C HIS A 51 -0.88 -14.60 -5.27
N HIS A 52 0.33 -14.05 -5.10
CA HIS A 52 0.79 -12.81 -5.72
C HIS A 52 1.80 -13.10 -6.84
N GLU A 53 1.63 -12.50 -8.01
CA GLU A 53 2.45 -12.82 -9.21
C GLU A 53 3.97 -12.64 -8.98
N THR A 54 4.38 -11.58 -8.28
CA THR A 54 5.80 -11.31 -7.97
C THR A 54 6.35 -12.09 -6.78
N TYR A 55 5.53 -12.38 -5.77
CA TYR A 55 6.00 -12.84 -4.45
C TYR A 55 5.57 -14.28 -4.12
N GLY A 56 4.80 -14.92 -5.00
CA GLY A 56 4.23 -16.23 -4.77
C GLY A 56 3.14 -16.22 -3.71
N ASP A 57 3.02 -17.30 -2.96
CA ASP A 57 2.01 -17.43 -1.91
C ASP A 57 2.39 -16.59 -0.69
N ILE A 58 1.48 -15.72 -0.25
CA ILE A 58 1.69 -14.77 0.84
C ILE A 58 0.52 -14.76 1.81
N THR A 59 0.79 -14.50 3.09
CA THR A 59 -0.22 -14.28 4.14
C THR A 59 -0.64 -12.81 4.22
N VAL A 60 -1.62 -12.51 5.08
CA VAL A 60 -2.03 -11.14 5.38
C VAL A 60 -0.86 -10.32 5.95
N GLU A 61 -0.06 -10.88 6.88
CA GLU A 61 1.13 -10.21 7.43
C GLU A 61 2.15 -9.90 6.36
N ARG A 62 2.40 -10.87 5.48
CA ARG A 62 3.40 -10.70 4.42
C ARG A 62 2.97 -9.60 3.46
N TYR A 63 1.69 -9.53 3.12
CA TYR A 63 1.14 -8.44 2.31
C TYR A 63 1.28 -7.08 2.99
N LEU A 64 0.96 -6.97 4.29
CA LEU A 64 1.14 -5.72 5.04
C LEU A 64 2.60 -5.27 5.12
N GLN A 65 3.54 -6.20 5.26
CA GLN A 65 4.97 -5.90 5.23
C GLN A 65 5.40 -5.33 3.88
N ILE A 66 4.92 -5.93 2.77
CA ILE A 66 5.19 -5.42 1.42
C ILE A 66 4.65 -3.99 1.28
N ALA A 67 3.43 -3.72 1.73
CA ALA A 67 2.84 -2.38 1.68
C ALA A 67 3.63 -1.35 2.52
N LEU A 68 4.13 -1.74 3.69
CA LEU A 68 4.95 -0.87 4.54
C LEU A 68 6.30 -0.54 3.89
N ASP A 69 6.95 -1.54 3.28
CA ASP A 69 8.22 -1.33 2.59
C ASP A 69 8.04 -0.39 1.38
N HIS A 70 6.92 -0.54 0.66
CA HIS A 70 6.53 0.35 -0.44
C HIS A 70 6.31 1.80 0.03
N ASP A 71 5.57 2.01 1.12
CA ASP A 71 5.35 3.34 1.71
C ASP A 71 6.70 4.01 2.09
N ARG A 72 7.66 3.23 2.63
CA ARG A 72 9.00 3.72 2.98
C ARG A 72 9.87 4.04 1.77
N ASP A 73 9.75 3.28 0.68
CA ASP A 73 10.44 3.58 -0.58
C ASP A 73 9.94 4.91 -1.17
N HIS A 74 8.62 5.12 -1.19
CA HIS A 74 8.04 6.39 -1.64
C HIS A 74 8.43 7.58 -0.78
N LEU A 75 8.39 7.44 0.55
CA LEU A 75 8.79 8.53 1.44
C LEU A 75 10.25 8.96 1.19
N ARG A 76 11.18 8.01 1.09
CA ARG A 76 12.58 8.29 0.74
C ARG A 76 12.71 8.99 -0.62
N GLY A 77 11.90 8.60 -1.59
CA GLY A 77 11.82 9.26 -2.89
C GLY A 77 11.40 10.73 -2.78
N LEU A 78 10.36 11.02 -2.00
CA LEU A 78 9.86 12.37 -1.76
C LEU A 78 10.88 13.23 -1.00
N GLU A 79 11.51 12.68 0.04
CA GLU A 79 12.55 13.37 0.81
C GLU A 79 13.74 13.79 -0.08
N ARG A 80 14.13 12.93 -1.02
CA ARG A 80 15.17 13.25 -2.01
C ARG A 80 14.75 14.40 -2.90
N VAL A 81 13.55 14.35 -3.48
CA VAL A 81 13.04 15.41 -4.38
C VAL A 81 12.90 16.74 -3.64
N ALA A 82 12.35 16.73 -2.43
CA ALA A 82 12.22 17.94 -1.60
C ALA A 82 13.58 18.56 -1.29
N SER A 83 14.59 17.73 -1.00
CA SER A 83 15.97 18.18 -0.76
C SER A 83 16.63 18.78 -2.01
N GLU A 84 16.32 18.25 -3.19
CA GLU A 84 16.80 18.78 -4.47
C GLU A 84 16.19 20.14 -4.81
N LEU A 85 14.90 20.34 -4.52
CA LEU A 85 14.18 21.61 -4.75
C LEU A 85 14.55 22.72 -3.77
N ALA A 86 15.05 22.37 -2.59
CA ALA A 86 15.47 23.32 -1.56
C ALA A 86 16.90 23.86 -1.75
N ARG A 87 17.61 23.40 -2.80
CA ARG A 87 18.95 23.87 -3.18
C ARG A 87 18.88 24.97 -4.22
#